data_AF-A0A2U1UB21-F1
#
_entry.id   AF-A0A2U1UB21-F1
#
_cell.length_a   1.000
_cell.length_b   1.000
_cell.length_c   1.000
_cell.angle_alpha   90.00
_cell.angle_beta   90.00
_cell.angle_gamma   90.00
#
_symmetry.space_group_name_H-M   'P 1'
#
loop_
_entity.id
_entity.type
_entity.pdbx_description
1 polymer ?
#
loop_
_entity_poly.entity_id
_entity_poly.type
_entity_poly.pdbx_seq_one_letter_code
_entity_poly.pdbx_strand_id
1 'polypeptide(L)'
;MRIGELARRTGVSERMLRYYEQEGLLQPVRTDAGYRDYGNAEVQVAQRIRMLSAAGLKIETIRILLPCILDNQPRFEPCKEVRAALRQEVEKLDEKLRDLGESRQIVASFLNGVETDSGCRLNQGTKR
;
A
#
# COMPACT_ATOMS: atom_id res chain seq x y z
N MET A 1 8.23 -16.72 17.03
CA MET A 1 7.32 -15.68 17.57
C MET A 1 5.88 -15.89 17.10
N ARG A 2 4.89 -15.41 17.86
CA ARG A 2 3.46 -15.43 17.44
C ARG A 2 3.12 -14.22 16.54
N ILE A 3 1.96 -14.27 15.87
CA ILE A 3 1.53 -13.20 14.95
C ILE A 3 1.43 -11.81 15.61
N GLY A 4 0.99 -11.73 16.87
CA GLY A 4 0.92 -10.45 17.59
C GLY A 4 2.30 -9.86 17.91
N GLU A 5 3.31 -10.71 18.11
CA GLU A 5 4.69 -10.24 18.24
C GLU A 5 5.26 -9.79 16.89
N LEU A 6 4.99 -10.54 15.82
CA LEU A 6 5.35 -10.14 14.46
C LEU A 6 4.73 -8.78 14.09
N ALA A 7 3.46 -8.56 14.44
CA ALA A 7 2.77 -7.30 14.23
C ALA A 7 3.47 -6.13 14.93
N ARG A 8 3.82 -6.29 16.22
CA ARG A 8 4.54 -5.26 16.97
C ARG A 8 5.92 -4.96 16.38
N ARG A 9 6.67 -5.99 15.96
CA ARG A 9 8.03 -5.83 15.41
C ARG A 9 8.06 -5.21 14.02
N THR A 10 7.02 -5.42 13.22
CA THR A 10 6.95 -4.97 11.83
C THR A 10 6.11 -3.69 11.66
N GLY A 11 5.25 -3.38 12.63
CA GLY A 11 4.23 -2.36 12.55
C GLY A 11 3.14 -2.66 11.50
N VAL A 12 3.04 -3.92 11.06
CA VAL A 12 1.98 -4.40 10.17
C VAL A 12 0.88 -4.99 11.04
N SER A 13 -0.39 -4.70 10.72
CA SER A 13 -1.51 -5.25 11.50
C SER A 13 -1.60 -6.78 11.36
N GLU A 14 -2.10 -7.47 12.39
CA GLU A 14 -2.30 -8.92 12.32
C GLU A 14 -3.18 -9.34 11.14
N ARG A 15 -4.19 -8.53 10.80
CA ARG A 15 -5.03 -8.74 9.62
C ARG A 15 -4.20 -8.77 8.33
N MET A 16 -3.31 -7.80 8.15
CA MET A 16 -2.45 -7.73 6.98
C MET A 16 -1.41 -8.85 6.96
N LEU A 17 -0.87 -9.25 8.11
CA LEU A 17 0.03 -10.40 8.20
C LEU A 17 -0.67 -11.71 7.80
N ARG A 18 -1.92 -11.92 8.21
CA ARG A 18 -2.73 -13.08 7.75
C ARG A 18 -2.99 -13.00 6.26
N TYR A 19 -3.24 -11.81 5.75
CA TYR A 19 -3.42 -11.60 4.31
C TYR A 19 -2.13 -11.95 3.53
N TYR A 20 -0.96 -11.51 4.01
CA TYR A 20 0.32 -11.87 3.38
C TYR A 20 0.60 -13.37 3.44
N GLU A 21 0.22 -14.06 4.52
CA GLU A 21 0.27 -15.52 4.61
C GLU A 21 -0.66 -16.20 3.59
N GLN A 22 -1.90 -15.71 3.45
CA GLN A 22 -2.87 -16.22 2.46
C GLN A 22 -2.37 -16.05 1.02
N GLU A 23 -1.71 -14.92 0.74
CA GLU A 23 -1.10 -14.63 -0.56
C GLU A 23 0.25 -15.34 -0.76
N GLY A 24 0.67 -16.19 0.19
CA GLY A 24 1.89 -17.01 0.12
C GLY A 24 3.19 -16.25 0.36
N LEU A 25 3.12 -14.98 0.75
CA LEU A 25 4.27 -14.10 0.97
C LEU A 25 4.95 -14.32 2.33
N LEU A 26 4.20 -14.83 3.31
CA LEU A 26 4.74 -15.27 4.60
C LEU A 26 4.49 -16.77 4.76
N GLN A 27 5.52 -17.51 5.14
CA GLN A 27 5.47 -18.97 5.28
C GLN A 27 6.00 -19.40 6.66
N PRO A 28 5.25 -19.13 7.75
CA PRO A 28 5.69 -19.52 9.08
C PRO A 28 5.78 -21.05 9.21
N VAL A 29 6.76 -21.49 10.00
CA VAL A 29 6.87 -22.89 10.39
C VAL A 29 5.75 -23.24 11.37
N ARG A 30 5.32 -24.50 11.39
CA ARG A 30 4.45 -25.01 12.44
C ARG A 30 5.28 -25.69 13.53
N THR A 31 5.03 -25.31 14.78
CA THR A 31 5.58 -26.03 15.95
C THR A 31 4.99 -27.43 16.04
N ASP A 32 5.63 -28.34 16.79
CA ASP A 32 5.09 -29.68 17.08
C ASP A 32 3.68 -29.64 17.69
N ALA A 33 3.37 -28.59 18.44
CA ALA A 33 2.04 -28.34 19.00
C ALA A 33 1.01 -27.78 18.00
N GLY A 34 1.34 -27.70 16.71
CA GLY A 34 0.45 -27.28 15.62
C GLY A 34 0.27 -25.76 15.43
N TYR A 35 0.89 -24.94 16.27
CA TYR A 35 0.79 -23.48 16.17
C TYR A 35 1.78 -22.89 15.14
N ARG A 36 1.45 -21.71 14.62
CA ARG A 36 2.35 -20.92 13.76
C ARG A 36 3.49 -20.31 14.57
N ASP A 37 4.70 -20.42 14.04
CA ASP A 37 5.90 -19.80 14.54
C ASP A 37 6.58 -18.99 13.43
N TYR A 38 6.60 -17.67 13.62
CA TYR A 38 7.27 -16.74 12.73
C TYR A 38 8.71 -16.51 13.22
N GLY A 39 9.68 -16.52 12.32
CA GLY A 39 11.09 -16.27 12.59
C GLY A 39 11.50 -14.84 12.23
N ASN A 40 12.81 -14.57 12.32
CA ASN A 40 13.37 -13.28 11.91
C ASN A 40 13.29 -13.07 10.39
N ALA A 41 13.19 -14.14 9.58
CA ALA A 41 12.99 -14.05 8.14
C ALA A 41 11.64 -13.39 7.82
N GLU A 42 10.57 -13.83 8.49
CA GLU A 42 9.22 -13.28 8.32
C GLU A 42 9.14 -11.81 8.73
N VAL A 43 9.93 -11.40 9.73
CA VAL A 43 10.05 -9.98 10.09
C VAL A 43 10.62 -9.16 8.93
N GLN A 44 11.72 -9.61 8.33
CA GLN A 44 12.34 -8.91 7.20
C GLN A 44 11.42 -8.87 5.99
N VAL A 45 10.76 -9.98 5.67
CA VAL A 45 9.80 -10.06 4.57
C VAL A 45 8.62 -9.11 4.80
N ALA A 46 8.02 -9.11 6.00
CA ALA A 46 6.92 -8.20 6.31
C ALA A 46 7.33 -6.72 6.26
N GLN A 47 8.55 -6.39 6.67
CA GLN A 47 9.10 -5.03 6.53
C GLN A 47 9.29 -4.62 5.07
N ARG A 48 9.81 -5.51 4.22
CA ARG A 48 9.95 -5.29 2.77
C ARG A 48 8.58 -5.09 2.11
N ILE A 49 7.61 -5.95 2.41
CA ILE A 49 6.24 -5.82 1.89
C ILE A 49 5.65 -4.47 2.32
N ARG A 50 5.78 -4.08 3.59
CA ARG A 50 5.29 -2.79 4.09
C ARG A 50 5.90 -1.61 3.33
N MET A 51 7.22 -1.63 3.10
CA MET A 51 7.91 -0.60 2.33
C MET A 51 7.37 -0.49 0.90
N LEU A 52 7.19 -1.62 0.21
CA LEU A 52 6.64 -1.64 -1.15
C LEU A 52 5.17 -1.18 -1.19
N SER A 53 4.35 -1.61 -0.23
CA SER A 53 2.97 -1.15 -0.12
C SER A 53 2.88 0.35 0.16
N ALA A 54 3.81 0.91 0.95
CA ALA A 54 3.90 2.34 1.19
C ALA A 54 4.26 3.14 -0.08
N ALA A 55 4.95 2.52 -1.04
CA ALA A 55 5.20 3.09 -2.37
C ALA A 55 4.00 3.00 -3.32
N GLY A 56 2.84 2.52 -2.85
CA GLY A 56 1.62 2.39 -3.66
C GLY A 56 1.58 1.14 -4.53
N LEU A 57 2.54 0.22 -4.37
CA LEU A 57 2.56 -1.04 -5.11
C LEU A 57 1.49 -1.99 -4.58
N LYS A 58 0.77 -2.62 -5.51
CA LYS A 58 -0.22 -3.65 -5.19
C LYS A 58 0.45 -4.98 -4.86
N ILE A 59 -0.29 -5.85 -4.18
CA ILE A 59 0.23 -7.12 -3.67
C ILE A 59 0.72 -8.05 -4.79
N GLU A 60 0.10 -7.97 -5.98
CA GLU A 60 0.46 -8.77 -7.15
C GLU A 60 1.85 -8.38 -7.67
N THR A 61 2.12 -7.08 -7.76
CA THR A 61 3.44 -6.56 -8.14
C THR A 61 4.46 -6.84 -7.05
N ILE A 62 4.08 -6.71 -5.78
CA ILE A 62 4.94 -7.05 -4.63
C ILE A 62 5.40 -8.51 -4.72
N ARG A 63 4.53 -9.45 -5.08
CA ARG A 63 4.88 -10.87 -5.21
C ARG A 63 5.99 -11.10 -6.25
N ILE A 64 5.97 -10.35 -7.34
CA ILE A 64 6.98 -10.44 -8.41
C ILE A 64 8.30 -9.83 -7.95
N LEU A 65 8.24 -8.71 -7.23
CA LEU A 65 9.41 -7.93 -6.86
C LEU A 65 10.12 -8.44 -5.60
N LEU A 66 9.38 -9.03 -4.66
CA LEU A 66 9.87 -9.44 -3.34
C LEU A 66 11.06 -10.42 -3.41
N PRO A 67 11.09 -11.43 -4.30
CA PRO A 67 12.24 -12.33 -4.44
C PRO A 67 13.51 -11.64 -4.95
N CYS A 68 13.37 -10.52 -5.67
CA CYS A 68 14.48 -9.79 -6.28
C CYS A 68 15.07 -8.71 -5.36
N ILE A 69 14.57 -8.57 -4.13
CA ILE A 69 15.09 -7.58 -3.18
C ILE A 69 16.37 -8.11 -2.54
N LEU A 70 17.45 -7.35 -2.72
CA LEU A 70 18.79 -7.72 -2.25
C LEU A 70 18.95 -7.54 -0.73
N ASP A 71 18.27 -6.57 -0.11
CA ASP A 71 18.44 -6.20 1.30
C ASP A 71 17.14 -5.66 1.93
N ASN A 72 17.16 -5.19 3.17
CA ASN A 72 16.03 -4.43 3.73
C ASN A 72 15.92 -2.98 3.19
N GLN A 73 16.58 -2.69 2.08
CA GLN A 73 16.50 -1.45 1.32
C GLN A 73 15.80 -1.71 -0.02
N PRO A 74 15.23 -0.69 -0.69
CA PRO A 74 14.58 -0.84 -2.00
C PRO A 74 15.63 -1.00 -3.12
N ARG A 75 16.56 -1.94 -2.94
CA ARG A 75 17.55 -2.35 -3.93
C ARG A 75 17.09 -3.66 -4.52
N PHE A 76 16.87 -3.66 -5.83
CA PHE A 76 16.48 -4.84 -6.56
C PHE A 76 17.63 -5.35 -7.41
N GLU A 77 17.64 -6.64 -7.67
CA GLU A 77 18.45 -7.22 -8.73
C GLU A 77 18.13 -6.53 -10.08
N PRO A 78 19.15 -6.13 -10.86
CA PRO A 78 18.95 -5.40 -12.10
C PRO A 78 18.57 -6.33 -13.25
N CYS A 79 17.50 -7.12 -13.11
CA CYS A 79 16.98 -7.98 -14.17
C CYS A 79 15.94 -7.24 -15.05
N LYS A 80 15.68 -7.78 -16.24
CA LYS A 80 14.78 -7.14 -17.22
C LYS A 80 13.34 -7.12 -16.72
N GLU A 81 12.95 -8.15 -15.99
CA GLU A 81 11.63 -8.41 -15.45
C GLU A 81 11.28 -7.40 -14.36
N VAL A 82 12.17 -7.18 -13.40
CA VAL A 82 12.01 -6.13 -12.36
C VAL A 82 11.90 -4.75 -12.99
N ARG A 83 12.76 -4.43 -13.95
CA ARG A 83 12.72 -3.13 -14.62
C ARG A 83 11.42 -2.93 -15.39
N ALA A 84 10.92 -3.96 -16.06
CA ALA A 84 9.63 -3.91 -16.76
C ALA A 84 8.48 -3.72 -15.77
N ALA A 85 8.45 -4.47 -14.66
CA ALA A 85 7.44 -4.34 -13.62
C ALA A 85 7.43 -2.92 -13.01
N LEU A 86 8.60 -2.38 -12.65
CA LEU A 86 8.69 -1.03 -12.09
C LEU A 86 8.26 0.05 -13.09
N ARG A 87 8.61 -0.07 -14.38
CA ARG A 87 8.15 0.87 -15.42
C ARG A 87 6.64 0.84 -15.56
N GLN A 88 6.04 -0.34 -15.57
CA GLN A 88 4.59 -0.47 -15.65
C GLN A 88 3.90 0.17 -14.44
N GLU A 89 4.48 0.07 -13.24
CA GLU A 89 3.93 0.74 -12.06
C GLU A 89 4.08 2.27 -12.12
N VAL A 90 5.19 2.79 -12.67
CA VAL A 90 5.34 4.22 -12.95
C VAL A 90 4.27 4.70 -13.93
N GLU A 91 4.05 4.00 -15.04
CA GLU A 91 3.02 4.35 -16.02
C GLU A 91 1.62 4.40 -15.39
N LYS A 92 1.25 3.41 -14.56
CA LYS A 92 -0.02 3.41 -13.83
C LYS A 92 -0.14 4.58 -12.84
N LEU A 93 0.96 5.00 -12.22
CA LEU A 93 0.97 6.15 -11.31
C LEU A 93 0.79 7.45 -12.09
N ASP A 94 1.44 7.59 -13.24
CA ASP A 94 1.31 8.74 -14.12
C ASP A 94 -0.12 8.90 -14.66
N GLU A 95 -0.78 7.79 -15.02
CA GLU A 95 -2.20 7.79 -15.38
C GLU A 95 -3.08 8.29 -14.23
N LYS A 96 -2.91 7.76 -13.02
CA LYS A 96 -3.68 8.23 -11.85
C LYS A 96 -3.41 9.69 -11.52
N LEU A 97 -2.17 10.15 -11.66
CA LEU A 97 -1.83 11.55 -11.45
C LEU A 97 -2.56 12.46 -12.45
N ARG A 98 -2.67 12.03 -13.71
CA ARG A 98 -3.45 12.74 -14.73
C ARG A 98 -4.92 12.81 -14.34
N ASP A 99 -5.55 11.68 -14.04
CA ASP A 99 -6.97 11.59 -13.68
C ASP A 99 -7.31 12.42 -12.42
N LEU A 100 -6.45 12.35 -11.40
CA LEU A 100 -6.59 13.17 -10.19
C LEU A 100 -6.36 14.65 -10.47
N GLY A 101 -5.44 14.99 -11.38
CA GLY A 101 -5.20 16.35 -11.84
C GLY A 101 -6.43 16.94 -12.53
N GLU A 102 -7.05 16.19 -13.44
CA GLU A 102 -8.30 16.57 -14.12
C GLU A 102 -9.45 16.74 -13.13
N SER A 103 -9.65 15.76 -12.24
CA SER A 103 -10.66 15.83 -11.19
C SER A 103 -10.47 17.06 -10.29
N ARG A 104 -9.22 17.38 -9.94
CA ARG A 104 -8.88 18.59 -9.15
C ARG A 104 -9.27 19.86 -9.90
N GLN A 105 -9.02 19.95 -11.21
CA GLN A 105 -9.39 21.12 -12.00
C GLN A 105 -10.91 21.32 -12.03
N ILE A 106 -11.68 20.23 -12.17
CA ILE A 106 -13.15 20.29 -12.13
C ILE A 106 -13.63 20.83 -10.78
N VAL A 107 -13.16 20.25 -9.67
CA VAL A 107 -13.54 20.71 -8.32
C VAL A 107 -13.11 22.15 -8.08
N ALA A 108 -11.92 22.57 -8.56
CA ALA A 108 -11.46 23.95 -8.45
C ALA A 108 -12.35 24.92 -9.26
N SER A 109 -12.90 24.50 -10.40
CA SER A 109 -13.82 25.34 -11.18
C SER A 109 -15.14 25.60 -10.43
N PHE A 110 -15.63 24.63 -9.66
CA PHE A 110 -16.78 24.82 -8.78
C PHE A 110 -16.50 25.85 -7.69
N LEU A 111 -15.30 25.84 -7.10
CA LEU A 111 -14.90 26.85 -6.09
C LEU A 111 -14.91 28.27 -6.69
N ASN A 112 -14.34 28.45 -7.87
CA ASN A 112 -14.35 29.75 -8.55
C ASN A 112 -15.77 30.26 -8.80
N GLY A 113 -16.71 29.36 -9.15
CA GLY A 113 -18.12 29.71 -9.35
C GLY A 113 -18.84 30.11 -8.05
N VAL A 114 -18.48 29.50 -6.92
CA VAL A 114 -19.04 29.82 -5.60
C VAL A 114 -18.45 31.12 -5.03
N GLU A 115 -17.17 31.42 -5.28
CA GLU A 115 -16.54 32.67 -4.84
C GLU A 115 -17.08 33.90 -5.58
N THR A 116 -17.54 33.74 -6.83
CA THR A 116 -18.20 34.83 -7.58
C THR A 116 -19.63 35.12 -7.13
N ASP A 117 -20.27 34.22 -6.38
CA ASP A 117 -21.63 34.40 -5.88
C ASP A 117 -21.59 34.73 -4.38
N SER A 118 -21.30 35.99 -4.05
CA SER A 118 -21.23 36.53 -2.69
C SER A 118 -22.61 36.62 -2.00
N GLY A 119 -23.35 35.51 -2.00
CA GLY A 119 -24.75 35.48 -1.58
C GLY A 119 -25.26 34.08 -1.17
N CYS A 120 -24.42 33.20 -0.62
CA CYS A 120 -24.90 31.90 -0.14
C CYS A 120 -25.79 32.05 1.12
N ARG A 121 -27.11 32.06 0.93
CA ARG A 121 -28.17 32.14 1.96
C ARG A 121 -28.53 30.77 2.56
N LEU A 122 -27.56 29.88 2.76
CA LEU A 122 -27.81 28.57 3.39
C LEU A 122 -27.77 28.69 4.92
N ASN A 123 -28.75 29.39 5.50
CA ASN A 123 -29.23 29.23 6.89
C ASN A 123 -30.35 30.24 7.23
N GLN A 124 -31.48 30.20 6.52
CA GLN A 124 -32.72 30.79 7.06
C GLN A 124 -33.89 29.85 6.78
N GLY A 125 -34.32 29.10 7.80
CA GLY A 125 -35.67 28.53 7.83
C GLY A 125 -35.77 27.11 8.36
N THR A 126 -35.71 26.94 9.68
CA THR A 126 -36.59 25.97 10.38
C THR A 126 -36.60 26.23 11.88
N LYS A 127 -37.45 27.17 12.31
CA LYS A 127 -38.12 27.12 13.61
C LYS A 127 -39.53 27.68 13.45
N ARG A 128 -40.50 26.78 13.27
CA ARG A 128 -41.87 26.94 13.76
C ARG A 128 -42.12 25.82 14.75
#